data_AF-A0A654U584-F1
#
_entry.id   AF-A0A654U584-F1
#
_cell.length_a   1.000
_cell.length_b   1.000
_cell.length_c   1.000
_cell.angle_alpha   90.00
_cell.angle_beta   90.00
_cell.angle_gamma   90.00
#
_symmetry.space_group_name_H-M   'P 1'
#
loop_
_entity.id
_entity.type
_entity.pdbx_description
1 polymer ?
#
loop_
_entity_poly.entity_id
_entity_poly.type
_entity_poly.pdbx_seq_one_letter_code
_entity_poly.pdbx_strand_id
1 'polypeptide(L)'
;MPTLFLDGQCLFGPVLVDPPAGPAALNLWSVVTGMAGLPHVYELQRPKSPADVELIAQQLRPYLDGRDWVSINRGEIVDIDRLAGRS
;
A
#
# COMPACT_ATOMS: atom_id res chain seq x y z
N MET A 1 -5.51 6.14 -0.74
CA MET A 1 -4.88 5.39 0.37
C MET A 1 -6.01 4.82 1.22
N PRO A 2 -5.96 3.56 1.68
CA PRO A 2 -6.94 3.04 2.62
C PRO A 2 -6.99 3.90 3.89
N THR A 3 -8.19 4.04 4.46
CA THR A 3 -8.42 4.85 5.67
C THR A 3 -9.12 4.00 6.71
N LEU A 4 -8.55 3.95 7.92
CA LEU A 4 -9.12 3.27 9.07
C LEU A 4 -9.59 4.32 10.09
N PHE A 5 -10.81 4.15 10.60
CA PHE A 5 -11.32 4.92 11.73
C PHE A 5 -11.23 4.09 13.00
N LEU A 6 -10.51 4.59 13.99
CA LEU A 6 -10.24 3.90 15.26
C LEU A 6 -10.20 4.94 16.39
N ASP A 7 -10.98 4.74 17.46
CA ASP A 7 -10.99 5.61 18.65
C ASP A 7 -11.12 7.12 18.35
N GLY A 8 -11.96 7.46 17.36
CA GLY A 8 -12.18 8.84 16.92
C GLY A 8 -11.05 9.43 16.07
N GLN A 9 -10.01 8.66 15.77
CA GLN A 9 -8.90 9.03 14.88
C GLN A 9 -9.13 8.53 13.45
N CYS A 10 -8.55 9.25 12.49
CA CYS A 10 -8.51 8.87 11.08
C CYS A 10 -7.07 8.51 10.71
N LEU A 11 -6.80 7.23 10.47
CA LEU A 11 -5.48 6.71 10.14
C LEU A 11 -5.39 6.44 8.62
N PHE A 12 -4.35 6.97 7.97
CA PHE A 12 -4.03 6.63 6.58
C PHE A 12 -3.19 5.35 6.55
N GLY A 13 -3.80 4.26 6.10
CA GLY A 13 -3.25 2.91 6.20
C GLY A 13 -4.07 2.00 7.12
N PRO A 14 -3.58 0.77 7.39
CA PRO A 14 -2.37 0.19 6.82
C PRO A 14 -2.50 -0.05 5.29
N VAL A 15 -1.43 0.21 4.54
CA VAL A 15 -1.36 -0.06 3.10
C VAL A 15 -0.80 -1.46 2.91
N LEU A 16 -1.58 -2.36 2.34
CA LEU A 16 -1.26 -3.78 2.19
C LEU A 16 -1.36 -4.19 0.72
N VAL A 17 -0.48 -5.09 0.30
CA VAL A 17 -0.60 -5.80 -0.99
C VAL A 17 -1.51 -7.02 -0.79
N ASP A 18 -1.10 -7.90 0.12
CA ASP A 18 -1.86 -9.09 0.52
C ASP A 18 -2.30 -8.95 1.98
N PRO A 19 -3.61 -8.76 2.25
CA PRO A 19 -4.12 -8.69 3.61
C PRO A 19 -3.85 -10.00 4.38
N PRO A 20 -3.26 -9.95 5.58
CA PRO A 20 -2.99 -11.15 6.36
C PRO A 20 -4.27 -11.74 6.96
N ALA A 21 -4.23 -13.04 7.25
CA ALA A 21 -5.27 -13.77 7.97
C ALA A 21 -4.71 -14.47 9.22
N GLY A 22 -5.60 -14.92 10.11
CA GLY A 22 -5.23 -15.69 11.29
C GLY A 22 -4.26 -14.94 12.23
N PRO A 23 -3.23 -15.62 12.78
CA PRO A 23 -2.29 -14.99 13.71
C PRO A 23 -1.59 -13.74 13.16
N ALA A 24 -1.31 -13.70 11.85
CA ALA A 24 -0.67 -12.54 11.23
C ALA A 24 -1.59 -11.30 11.22
N ALA A 25 -2.91 -11.48 11.14
CA ALA A 25 -3.86 -10.38 11.23
C ALA A 25 -3.88 -9.77 12.65
N LEU A 26 -3.75 -10.59 13.69
CA LEU A 26 -3.65 -10.12 15.08
C LEU A 26 -2.34 -9.37 15.33
N ASN A 27 -1.24 -9.81 14.70
CA ASN A 27 0.04 -9.09 14.76
C ASN A 27 -0.08 -7.71 14.09
N LEU A 28 -0.69 -7.62 12.90
CA LEU A 28 -0.96 -6.35 12.25
C LEU A 28 -1.82 -5.44 13.14
N TRP A 29 -2.86 -5.99 13.77
CA TRP A 29 -3.73 -5.24 14.68
C TRP A 29 -2.96 -4.65 15.87
N SER A 30 -2.03 -5.41 16.44
CA SER A 30 -1.19 -4.97 17.55
C SER A 30 -0.28 -3.80 17.15
N VAL A 31 0.24 -3.80 15.91
CA VAL A 31 1.04 -2.68 15.38
C VAL A 31 0.18 -1.43 15.18
N VAL A 32 -0.99 -1.57 14.56
CA VAL A 32 -1.90 -0.44 14.28
C VAL A 32 -2.41 0.20 15.57
N THR A 33 -2.88 -0.59 16.53
CA THR A 33 -3.36 -0.08 17.83
C THR A 33 -2.23 0.48 18.69
N GLY A 34 -1.04 -0.14 18.65
CA GLY A 34 0.15 0.38 19.31
C GLY A 34 0.55 1.76 18.79
N MET A 35 0.53 1.97 17.46
CA MET A 35 0.77 3.29 16.86
C MET A 35 -0.30 4.30 17.28
N ALA A 36 -1.59 3.93 17.21
CA ALA A 36 -2.71 4.81 17.58
C ALA A 36 -2.66 5.27 19.05
N GLY A 37 -2.05 4.46 19.92
CA GLY A 37 -1.84 4.77 21.34
C GLY A 37 -0.64 5.70 21.64
N LEU A 38 0.17 6.06 20.63
CA LEU A 38 1.32 6.96 20.78
C LEU A 38 0.98 8.35 20.23
N PRO A 39 0.65 9.35 21.07
CA PRO A 39 0.01 10.60 20.64
C PRO A 39 0.79 11.47 19.64
N HIS A 40 2.08 11.20 19.44
CA HIS A 40 2.98 11.99 18.60
C HIS A 40 3.68 11.15 17.53
N VAL A 41 3.17 9.95 17.23
CA VAL A 41 3.61 9.15 16.08
C VAL A 41 2.63 9.35 14.95
N TYR A 42 3.08 10.04 13.89
CA TYR A 42 2.23 10.41 12.77
C TYR A 42 2.38 9.49 11.56
N GLU A 43 3.53 8.81 11.43
CA GLU A 43 3.81 7.99 10.25
C GLU A 43 4.79 6.86 10.57
N LEU A 44 4.44 5.65 10.12
CA LEU A 44 5.32 4.49 10.07
C LEU A 44 5.24 3.91 8.66
N GLN A 45 6.35 3.97 7.94
CA GLN A 45 6.44 3.42 6.60
C GLN A 45 7.68 2.55 6.45
N ARG A 46 7.54 1.48 5.68
CA ARG A 46 8.67 0.71 5.17
C ARG A 46 9.08 1.26 3.80
N PRO A 47 10.38 1.52 3.55
CA PRO A 47 10.88 1.80 2.21
C PRO A 47 10.58 0.64 1.27
N LYS A 48 10.03 0.93 0.09
CA LYS A 48 9.75 -0.11 -0.92
C LYS A 48 11.02 -0.37 -1.72
N SER A 49 11.40 -1.64 -1.83
CA SER A 49 12.45 -2.10 -2.73
C SER A 49 11.93 -2.21 -4.18
N PRO A 50 12.80 -2.35 -5.18
CA PRO A 50 12.37 -2.64 -6.55
C PRO A 50 11.49 -3.90 -6.66
N ALA A 51 11.79 -4.95 -5.88
CA ALA A 51 10.99 -6.17 -5.85
C ALA A 51 9.57 -5.93 -5.26
N ASP A 52 9.44 -5.05 -4.26
CA ASP A 52 8.12 -4.67 -3.73
C ASP A 52 7.29 -3.91 -4.79
N VAL A 53 7.95 -3.07 -5.60
CA VAL A 53 7.28 -2.35 -6.70
C VAL A 53 6.78 -3.32 -7.77
N GLU A 54 7.61 -4.29 -8.14
CA GLU A 54 7.22 -5.33 -9.10
C GLU A 54 6.02 -6.14 -8.58
N LEU A 55 6.06 -6.60 -7.33
CA LEU A 55 4.96 -7.31 -6.69
C LEU A 55 3.66 -6.49 -6.70
N ILE A 56 3.72 -5.20 -6.34
CA ILE A 56 2.57 -4.30 -6.36
C ILE A 56 2.01 -4.19 -7.78
N ALA A 57 2.86 -4.02 -8.79
CA ALA A 57 2.43 -3.92 -10.19
C ALA A 57 1.75 -5.21 -10.67
N GLN A 58 2.28 -6.38 -10.26
CA GLN A 58 1.68 -7.69 -10.57
C GLN A 58 0.27 -7.84 -9.98
N GLN A 59 0.08 -7.47 -8.71
CA GLN A 59 -1.22 -7.57 -8.04
C GLN A 59 -2.25 -6.57 -8.59
N LEU A 60 -1.79 -5.42 -9.08
CA LEU A 60 -2.66 -4.41 -9.69
C LEU A 60 -3.00 -4.70 -11.16
N ARG A 61 -2.46 -5.75 -11.78
CA ARG A 61 -2.73 -6.09 -13.21
C ARG A 61 -4.21 -6.08 -13.58
N PRO A 62 -5.14 -6.70 -12.82
CA PRO A 62 -6.56 -6.67 -13.19
C PRO A 62 -7.12 -5.26 -13.33
N TYR A 63 -6.65 -4.31 -12.52
CA TYR A 63 -7.01 -2.89 -12.63
C TYR A 63 -6.30 -2.21 -13.79
N LEU A 64 -5.00 -2.48 -13.98
CA LEU A 64 -4.17 -1.87 -15.02
C LEU A 64 -4.58 -2.28 -16.43
N ASP A 65 -5.02 -3.52 -16.61
CA ASP A 65 -5.46 -4.06 -17.90
C ASP A 65 -6.88 -3.59 -18.26
N GLY A 66 -7.69 -3.25 -17.26
CA GLY A 66 -9.09 -2.84 -17.44
C GLY A 66 -9.32 -1.34 -17.60
N ARG A 67 -8.27 -0.51 -17.56
CA ARG A 67 -8.37 0.95 -17.64
C ARG A 67 -8.07 1.47 -19.05
N ASP A 68 -8.68 2.60 -19.41
CA ASP A 68 -8.43 3.29 -20.69
C ASP A 68 -7.41 4.44 -20.60
N TRP A 69 -6.99 4.81 -19.38
CA TRP A 69 -6.09 5.95 -19.14
C TRP A 69 -4.66 5.50 -18.84
N VAL A 70 -3.68 6.40 -19.05
CA VAL A 70 -2.26 6.19 -18.72
C VAL A 70 -1.93 6.61 -17.28
N SER A 71 -0.83 6.11 -16.73
CA SER A 71 -0.33 6.51 -15.41
C SER A 71 0.58 7.72 -15.54
N ILE A 72 0.41 8.71 -14.65
CA ILE A 72 1.24 9.92 -14.62
C ILE A 72 1.90 10.04 -13.25
N ASN A 73 3.21 10.26 -13.21
CA ASN A 73 3.95 10.58 -12.01
C ASN A 73 4.70 11.90 -12.22
N ARG A 74 4.37 12.93 -11.43
CA ARG A 74 4.98 14.27 -11.51
C ARG A 74 4.97 14.88 -12.93
N GLY A 75 3.91 14.60 -13.70
CA GLY A 75 3.74 15.13 -15.06
C GLY A 75 4.31 14.25 -16.17
N GLU A 76 5.01 13.17 -15.82
CA GLU A 76 5.56 12.22 -16.81
C GLU A 76 4.67 10.98 -16.91
N ILE A 77 4.43 10.53 -18.14
CA ILE A 77 3.75 9.24 -18.37
C ILE A 77 4.69 8.13 -17.92
N VAL A 78 4.17 7.25 -17.05
CA VAL A 78 4.92 6.12 -16.50
C VAL A 78 4.54 4.85 -17.24
N ASP A 79 5.55 4.18 -17.77
CA ASP A 79 5.43 2.82 -18.30
C ASP A 79 5.35 1.81 -17.14
N ILE A 80 4.13 1.36 -16.86
CA ILE A 80 3.86 0.40 -15.79
C ILE A 80 4.29 -1.02 -16.20
N ASP A 81 4.28 -1.37 -17.49
CA ASP A 81 4.71 -2.68 -17.97
C ASP A 81 6.22 -2.88 -17.74
N ARG A 82 7.00 -1.83 -18.02
CA ARG A 82 8.43 -1.82 -17.70
C ARG A 82 8.70 -1.93 -16.20
N LEU A 83 7.89 -1.27 -15.36
CA LEU A 83 8.00 -1.37 -13.90
C LEU A 83 7.57 -2.75 -13.37
N ALA A 84 6.70 -3.46 -14.09
CA ALA A 84 6.24 -4.81 -13.78
C ALA A 84 7.19 -5.91 -14.30
N GLY A 85 8.37 -5.54 -14.80
CA GLY A 85 9.41 -6.48 -15.25
C GLY A 85 9.17 -7.11 -16.62
N ARG A 86 8.29 -6.54 -17.46
CA ARG A 86 8.07 -7.02 -18.83
C ARG A 86 8.97 -6.25 -19.81
N SER A 87 9.74 -6.99 -20.63
CA SER A 87 10.48 -6.47 -21.79
C SER A 87 9.69 -6.65 -23.07
#